data_AF-A0A3B9BAV1-F1
#
_entry.id   AF-A0A3B9BAV1-F1
#
_cell.length_a   1.000
_cell.length_b   1.000
_cell.length_c   1.000
_cell.angle_alpha   90.00
_cell.angle_beta   90.00
_cell.angle_gamma   90.00
#
_symmetry.space_group_name_H-M   'P 1'
#
loop_
_entity.id
_entity.type
_entity.pdbx_description
1 polymer ?
#
loop_
_entity_poly.entity_id
_entity_poly.type
_entity_poly.pdbx_seq_one_letter_code
_entity_poly.pdbx_strand_id
1 'polypeptide(L)'
;RKRPVPHESWFAVAGYFFYYGHLYAAFCVENLSPKDQPKYQRSLAKILVPLQEKDGSWWDFPFYDYHQQYGTAMALLSLRRCIPQ
;
A
#
# COMPACT_ATOMS: atom_id res chain seq x y z
N ARG A 1 -2.26 -2.20 -11.60
CA ARG A 1 -0.83 -1.87 -11.36
C ARG A 1 -0.06 -2.01 -12.67
N LYS A 2 1.06 -1.30 -12.82
CA LYS A 2 1.96 -1.39 -13.99
C LYS A 2 1.30 -1.05 -15.33
N ARG A 3 0.32 -0.13 -15.33
CA ARG A 3 -0.33 0.35 -16.56
C ARG A 3 0.46 1.53 -17.14
N PRO A 4 0.48 1.69 -18.48
CA PRO A 4 1.29 2.71 -19.12
C PRO A 4 0.72 4.13 -18.95
N VAL A 5 -0.59 4.27 -18.76
CA VAL A 5 -1.21 5.58 -18.53
C VAL A 5 -1.34 5.79 -17.02
N PRO A 6 -0.64 6.77 -16.41
CA PRO A 6 -0.67 6.96 -14.97
C PRO A 6 -2.05 7.41 -14.47
N HIS A 7 -2.70 8.35 -15.15
CA HIS A 7 -3.93 9.03 -14.71
C HIS A 7 -5.16 8.59 -15.53
N GLU A 8 -5.77 7.46 -15.18
CA GLU A 8 -6.84 6.84 -16.00
C GLU A 8 -8.16 6.55 -15.25
N SER A 9 -8.20 6.76 -13.93
CA SER A 9 -9.42 6.55 -13.14
C SER A 9 -10.42 7.72 -13.31
N TRP A 10 -11.66 7.56 -12.82
CA TRP A 10 -12.71 8.61 -12.88
C TRP A 10 -12.24 9.97 -12.32
N PHE A 11 -11.38 9.93 -11.30
CA PHE A 11 -10.78 11.13 -10.69
C PHE A 11 -9.32 11.37 -11.13
N ALA A 12 -8.87 10.70 -12.19
CA ALA A 12 -7.49 10.77 -12.69
C ALA A 12 -6.42 10.50 -11.61
N VAL A 13 -6.75 9.75 -10.55
CA VAL A 13 -5.77 9.37 -9.52
C VAL A 13 -4.75 8.46 -10.14
N ALA A 14 -3.47 8.80 -9.98
CA ALA A 14 -2.41 8.01 -10.56
C ALA A 14 -2.15 6.71 -9.82
N GLY A 15 -1.74 5.68 -10.58
CA GLY A 15 -1.39 4.37 -10.03
C GLY A 15 -0.29 4.42 -8.96
N TYR A 16 0.64 5.38 -9.03
CA TYR A 16 1.73 5.55 -8.04
C TYR A 16 1.27 6.11 -6.69
N PHE A 17 0.00 6.49 -6.53
CA PHE A 17 -0.60 6.85 -5.23
C PHE A 17 -1.16 5.64 -4.47
N PHE A 18 -1.11 4.44 -5.05
CA PHE A 18 -1.71 3.27 -4.42
C PHE A 18 -1.08 2.97 -3.05
N TYR A 19 0.25 2.93 -2.93
CA TYR A 19 0.89 2.72 -1.62
C TYR A 19 0.68 3.88 -0.64
N TYR A 20 0.63 5.11 -1.15
CA TYR A 20 0.30 6.28 -0.34
C TYR A 20 -1.07 6.13 0.32
N GLY A 21 -2.11 5.78 -0.45
CA GLY A 21 -3.45 5.54 0.10
C GLY A 21 -3.49 4.42 1.14
N HIS A 22 -2.75 3.34 0.91
CA HIS A 22 -2.69 2.21 1.86
C HIS A 22 -1.92 2.56 3.14
N LEU A 23 -0.91 3.44 3.08
CA LEU A 23 -0.24 3.96 4.27
C LEU A 23 -1.20 4.77 5.15
N TYR A 24 -1.97 5.68 4.55
CA TYR A 24 -2.95 6.46 5.31
C TYR A 24 -4.09 5.59 5.84
N ALA A 25 -4.54 4.58 5.09
CA ALA A 25 -5.47 3.58 5.60
C ALA A 25 -4.88 2.85 6.82
N ALA A 26 -3.59 2.50 6.82
CA ALA A 26 -2.93 1.87 7.96
C ALA A 26 -2.95 2.75 9.22
N PHE A 27 -2.69 4.07 9.07
CA PHE A 27 -2.82 5.02 10.18
C PHE A 27 -4.26 5.11 10.69
N CYS A 28 -5.25 5.09 9.80
CA CYS A 28 -6.66 5.08 10.21
C CYS A 28 -7.00 3.82 11.02
N VAL A 29 -6.43 2.65 10.66
CA VAL A 29 -6.64 1.41 11.42
C VAL A 29 -6.19 1.56 12.88
N GLU A 30 -5.05 2.20 13.14
CA GLU A 30 -4.56 2.45 14.52
C GLU A 30 -5.52 3.32 15.36
N ASN A 31 -6.38 4.11 14.72
CA ASN A 31 -7.37 4.96 15.38
C ASN A 31 -8.72 4.26 15.63
N LEU A 32 -8.88 3.00 15.18
CA LEU A 32 -10.09 2.23 15.43
C LEU A 32 -10.12 1.66 16.84
N SER A 33 -11.31 1.25 17.29
CA SER A 33 -11.46 0.50 18.53
C SER A 33 -10.60 -0.77 18.49
N PRO A 34 -9.96 -1.19 19.61
CA PRO A 34 -9.12 -2.39 19.63
C PRO A 34 -9.81 -3.66 19.12
N LYS A 35 -11.15 -3.74 19.26
CA LYS A 35 -11.96 -4.85 18.76
C LYS A 35 -12.02 -4.91 17.23
N ASP A 36 -11.98 -3.76 16.56
CA ASP A 36 -12.12 -3.66 15.10
C ASP A 36 -10.78 -3.73 14.37
N GLN A 37 -9.68 -3.33 15.02
CA GLN A 37 -8.34 -3.30 14.42
C GLN A 37 -7.95 -4.63 13.73
N PRO A 38 -8.08 -5.82 14.36
CA PRO A 38 -7.59 -7.07 13.77
C PRO A 38 -8.24 -7.42 12.44
N LYS A 39 -9.52 -7.05 12.26
CA LYS A 39 -10.25 -7.24 11.00
C LYS A 39 -9.61 -6.46 9.88
N TYR A 40 -9.34 -5.17 10.09
CA TYR A 40 -8.81 -4.28 9.06
C TYR A 40 -7.31 -4.45 8.84
N GLN A 41 -6.53 -4.75 9.88
CA GLN A 41 -5.13 -5.17 9.77
C GLN A 41 -4.99 -6.37 8.84
N ARG A 42 -5.82 -7.40 9.03
CA ARG A 42 -5.82 -8.60 8.19
C ARG A 42 -6.22 -8.30 6.75
N SER A 43 -7.23 -7.46 6.54
CA SER A 43 -7.65 -7.03 5.20
C SER A 43 -6.55 -6.26 4.48
N LEU A 44 -5.86 -5.35 5.17
CA LEU A 44 -4.77 -4.55 4.61
C LEU A 44 -3.56 -5.44 4.25
N ALA A 45 -3.15 -6.34 5.14
CA ALA A 45 -2.08 -7.29 4.89
C ALA A 45 -2.38 -8.20 3.69
N LYS A 46 -3.63 -8.69 3.56
CA LYS A 46 -4.06 -9.50 2.40
C LYS A 46 -3.94 -8.77 1.07
N ILE A 47 -4.03 -7.45 1.07
CA ILE A 47 -3.83 -6.63 -0.13
C ILE A 47 -2.34 -6.46 -0.40
N LEU A 48 -1.55 -6.06 0.59
CA LEU A 48 -0.16 -5.65 0.37
C LEU A 48 0.81 -6.84 0.20
N VAL A 49 0.69 -7.89 1.01
CA VAL A 49 1.66 -9.02 0.98
C VAL A 49 1.78 -9.66 -0.41
N PRO A 50 0.69 -9.98 -1.13
CA PRO A 50 0.79 -10.59 -2.46
C PRO A 50 1.38 -9.67 -3.54
N LEU A 51 1.51 -8.37 -3.26
CA LEU A 51 2.01 -7.38 -4.21
C LEU A 51 3.53 -7.21 -4.17
N GLN A 52 4.22 -7.93 -3.27
CA GLN A 52 5.66 -7.92 -3.17
C GLN A 52 6.29 -8.44 -4.46
N GLU A 53 7.28 -7.72 -4.97
CA GLU A 53 8.05 -8.14 -6.13
C GLU A 53 9.11 -9.18 -5.71
N LYS A 54 9.70 -9.87 -6.69
CA LYS A 54 10.70 -10.94 -6.42
C LYS A 54 11.93 -10.46 -5.67
N ASP A 55 12.28 -9.19 -5.83
CA ASP A 55 13.40 -8.54 -5.14
C ASP A 55 13.03 -8.01 -3.74
N GLY A 56 11.78 -8.23 -3.31
CA GLY A 56 11.25 -7.79 -2.03
C GLY A 56 10.68 -6.38 -2.03
N SER A 57 10.70 -5.66 -3.16
CA SER A 57 10.19 -4.29 -3.27
C SER A 57 8.67 -4.21 -3.50
N TRP A 58 8.12 -3.01 -3.36
CA TRP A 58 6.72 -2.70 -3.70
C TRP A 58 6.67 -1.41 -4.53
N TRP A 59 6.15 -1.51 -5.75
CA TRP A 59 6.01 -0.36 -6.65
C TRP A 59 5.06 -0.67 -7.81
N ASP A 60 4.48 0.36 -8.40
CA ASP A 60 3.21 0.28 -9.14
C ASP A 60 3.24 0.97 -10.49
N PHE A 61 4.32 1.69 -10.83
CA PHE A 61 4.46 2.39 -12.12
C PHE A 61 5.73 1.99 -12.87
N PRO A 62 5.63 1.44 -14.10
CA PRO A 62 6.70 0.67 -14.74
C PRO A 62 7.74 1.51 -15.48
N PHE A 63 7.48 2.79 -15.74
CA PHE A 63 8.34 3.62 -16.62
C PHE A 63 9.50 4.30 -15.91
N TYR A 64 9.44 4.44 -14.58
CA TYR A 64 10.51 4.99 -13.79
C TYR A 64 10.73 4.13 -12.54
N ASP A 65 11.90 4.23 -11.93
CA ASP A 65 12.29 3.45 -10.76
C ASP A 65 12.29 4.27 -9.46
N TYR A 66 12.21 5.61 -9.53
CA TYR A 66 12.21 6.50 -8.36
C TYR A 66 11.05 6.23 -7.38
N HIS A 67 10.00 5.53 -7.82
CA HIS A 67 8.89 5.09 -6.97
C HIS A 67 9.21 3.91 -6.09
N GLN A 68 10.23 3.13 -6.44
CA GLN A 68 10.53 1.86 -5.80
C GLN A 68 10.86 2.07 -4.32
N GLN A 69 11.69 3.07 -4.01
CA GLN A 69 12.14 3.34 -2.64
C GLN A 69 10.97 3.78 -1.76
N TYR A 70 10.20 4.78 -2.20
CA TYR A 70 9.09 5.27 -1.38
C TYR A 70 7.91 4.29 -1.34
N GLY A 71 7.60 3.59 -2.44
CA GLY A 71 6.55 2.57 -2.48
C GLY A 71 6.84 1.42 -1.51
N THR A 72 8.10 0.96 -1.48
CA THR A 72 8.58 -0.04 -0.55
C THR A 72 8.51 0.45 0.89
N ALA A 73 8.98 1.67 1.17
CA ALA A 73 8.90 2.25 2.51
C ALA A 73 7.46 2.35 3.01
N MET A 74 6.54 2.85 2.17
CA MET A 74 5.12 2.95 2.50
C MET A 74 4.50 1.58 2.77
N ALA A 75 4.77 0.58 1.92
CA ALA A 75 4.27 -0.78 2.10
C ALA A 75 4.76 -1.41 3.42
N LEU A 76 6.04 -1.26 3.76
CA LEU A 76 6.61 -1.76 5.01
C LEU A 76 6.00 -1.06 6.24
N LEU A 77 5.83 0.27 6.17
CA LEU A 77 5.18 1.03 7.24
C LEU A 77 3.71 0.62 7.43
N SER A 78 2.99 0.30 6.36
CA SER A 78 1.63 -0.24 6.45
C SER A 78 1.61 -1.65 7.05
N LEU A 79 2.49 -2.54 6.58
CA LEU A 79 2.54 -3.94 7.02
C LEU A 79 2.95 -4.07 8.49
N ARG A 80 3.88 -3.22 8.96
CA ARG A 80 4.25 -3.15 10.39
C ARG A 80 3.02 -2.96 11.29
N ARG A 81 2.05 -2.16 10.83
CA ARG A 81 0.81 -1.87 11.57
C ARG A 81 -0.22 -2.99 11.50
N CYS A 82 0.01 -3.97 10.65
CA CYS A 82 -0.84 -5.15 10.52
C CYS A 82 -0.42 -6.29 11.47
N ILE A 83 0.71 -6.14 12.17
CA ILE A 83 1.18 -7.13 13.14
C ILE A 83 0.33 -6.99 14.42
N PRO A 84 -0.25 -8.09 14.94
CA PRO A 84 -0.94 -8.07 16.23
C PRO A 84 0.01 -7.59 17.33
N GLN A 85 -0.46 -6.69 18.19
CA GLN A 85 0.27 -6.23 19.38
C GLN A 85 -0.11 -7.06 20.60
#